data_AF-A0A2N3DVY8-F1
#
_entry.id   AF-A0A2N3DVY8-F1
#
_cell.length_a   1.000
_cell.length_b   1.000
_cell.length_c   1.000
_cell.angle_alpha   90.00
_cell.angle_beta   90.00
_cell.angle_gamma   90.00
#
_symmetry.space_group_name_H-M   'P 1'
#
loop_
_entity.id
_entity.type
_entity.pdbx_description
1 polymer ?
#
loop_
_entity_poly.entity_id
_entity_poly.type
_entity_poly.pdbx_seq_one_letter_code
_entity_poly.pdbx_strand_id
1 'polypeptide(L)'
;MTKAALAVCAECVETAQGATIRAGDTSATDDQLRLFIERIERLEEEERGLKEDKRDVYLEAKSQGYDQKIMREVIKLRRMNPSDRAERDAILDLYRAAIGLS
;
A
#
# COMPACT_ATOMS: atom_id res chain seq x y z
N MET A 1 -23.69 35.50 -16.75
CA MET A 1 -24.04 34.08 -16.92
C MET A 1 -23.94 33.40 -15.57
N THR A 2 -24.89 32.53 -15.32
CA THR A 2 -25.52 32.22 -14.04
C THR A 2 -24.60 31.57 -13.02
N LYS A 3 -24.59 32.17 -11.81
CA LYS A 3 -24.05 31.61 -10.58
C LYS A 3 -24.86 30.36 -10.25
N ALA A 4 -24.28 29.17 -10.41
CA ALA A 4 -24.90 27.94 -9.94
C ALA A 4 -24.98 28.02 -8.41
N ALA A 5 -26.20 28.17 -7.90
CA ALA A 5 -26.47 28.09 -6.48
C ALA A 5 -26.23 26.64 -6.04
N LEU A 6 -25.15 26.41 -5.27
CA LEU A 6 -25.05 25.22 -4.44
C LEU A 6 -26.20 25.25 -3.43
N ALA A 7 -27.28 24.54 -3.74
CA ALA A 7 -28.26 24.15 -2.75
C ALA A 7 -27.66 23.00 -1.94
N VAL A 8 -26.99 23.33 -0.83
CA VAL A 8 -26.59 22.35 0.18
C VAL A 8 -27.87 21.93 0.91
N CYS A 9 -28.48 20.82 0.48
CA CYS A 9 -29.43 20.09 1.31
C CYS A 9 -28.65 19.46 2.47
N ALA A 10 -29.03 19.76 3.70
CA ALA A 10 -28.31 19.43 4.93
C ALA A 10 -28.20 17.92 5.26
N GLU A 11 -28.76 17.02 4.42
CA GLU A 11 -28.90 15.57 4.71
C GLU A 11 -28.42 14.66 3.56
N CYS A 12 -27.65 15.20 2.60
CA CYS A 12 -27.11 14.41 1.48
C CYS A 12 -25.58 14.44 1.50
N VAL A 13 -24.94 13.28 1.66
CA VAL A 13 -23.51 13.10 1.41
C VAL A 13 -23.33 12.80 -0.08
N GLU A 14 -22.68 13.72 -0.81
CA GLU A 14 -22.20 13.45 -2.17
C GLU A 14 -20.96 12.56 -2.10
N THR A 15 -21.08 11.35 -2.64
CA THR A 15 -19.93 10.47 -2.82
C THR A 15 -19.14 10.85 -4.07
N ALA A 16 -17.86 10.45 -4.15
CA ALA A 16 -16.95 10.80 -5.26
C ALA A 16 -17.44 10.34 -6.66
N GLN A 17 -18.49 9.53 -6.74
CA GLN A 17 -19.12 9.04 -7.97
C GLN A 17 -20.41 9.82 -8.35
N GLY A 18 -20.73 10.92 -7.64
CA GLY A 18 -21.93 11.71 -7.90
C GLY A 18 -23.24 11.04 -7.45
N ALA A 19 -23.17 9.97 -6.65
CA ALA A 19 -24.33 9.34 -6.06
C ALA A 19 -24.71 10.05 -4.74
N THR A 20 -25.98 10.46 -4.64
CA THR A 20 -26.58 11.07 -3.44
C THR A 20 -27.26 9.99 -2.60
N ILE A 21 -26.76 9.72 -1.39
CA ILE A 21 -27.42 8.81 -0.45
C ILE A 21 -28.39 9.62 0.43
N ARG A 22 -29.69 9.26 0.42
CA ARG A 22 -30.72 9.86 1.28
C ARG A 22 -30.86 9.05 2.57
N ALA A 23 -31.08 9.72 3.69
CA ALA A 23 -31.23 9.10 5.02
C ALA A 23 -32.34 8.02 5.14
N GLY A 24 -33.24 7.91 4.16
CA GLY A 24 -34.31 6.90 4.12
C GLY A 24 -33.97 5.58 3.40
N ASP A 25 -32.86 5.52 2.66
CA ASP A 25 -32.41 4.31 1.94
C ASP A 25 -31.45 3.43 2.78
N THR A 26 -31.33 3.77 4.07
CA THR A 26 -30.33 3.28 5.02
C THR A 26 -30.29 1.76 5.14
N SER A 27 -31.43 1.06 5.20
CA SER A 27 -31.40 -0.39 5.46
C SER A 27 -30.59 -1.22 4.45
N ALA A 28 -30.75 -0.98 3.14
CA ALA A 28 -30.03 -1.74 2.11
C ALA A 28 -28.61 -1.19 1.86
N THR A 29 -28.39 0.12 2.02
CA THR A 29 -27.06 0.73 1.91
C THR A 29 -26.16 0.39 3.10
N ASP A 30 -26.75 0.27 4.29
CA ASP A 30 -26.05 -0.07 5.53
C ASP A 30 -25.61 -1.53 5.52
N ASP A 31 -26.41 -2.45 4.95
CA ASP A 31 -26.04 -3.85 4.78
C ASP A 31 -24.85 -4.02 3.82
N GLN A 32 -24.81 -3.27 2.70
CA GLN A 32 -23.67 -3.31 1.78
C GLN A 32 -22.39 -2.75 2.41
N LEU A 33 -22.50 -1.62 3.11
CA LEU A 33 -21.38 -1.03 3.84
C LEU A 33 -20.83 -2.00 4.89
N ARG A 34 -21.71 -2.65 5.65
CA ARG A 34 -21.34 -3.65 6.64
C ARG A 34 -20.58 -4.83 6.01
N LEU A 35 -21.05 -5.37 4.89
CA LEU A 35 -20.37 -6.45 4.18
C LEU A 35 -18.98 -6.03 3.67
N PHE A 36 -18.80 -4.78 3.22
CA PHE A 36 -17.48 -4.28 2.85
C PHE A 36 -16.55 -4.17 4.05
N ILE A 37 -17.03 -3.65 5.18
CA ILE A 37 -16.24 -3.53 6.41
C ILE A 37 -15.81 -4.91 6.91
N GLU A 38 -16.74 -5.85 7.07
CA GLU A 38 -16.44 -7.21 7.55
C GLU A 38 -15.41 -7.91 6.64
N ARG A 39 -15.50 -7.69 5.32
CA ARG A 39 -14.52 -8.22 4.37
C ARG A 39 -13.15 -7.57 4.53
N ILE A 40 -13.08 -6.26 4.75
CA ILE A 40 -11.82 -5.54 4.95
C ILE A 40 -11.17 -5.99 6.27
N GLU A 41 -11.92 -6.09 7.36
CA GLU A 41 -11.41 -6.52 8.67
C GLU A 41 -10.75 -7.92 8.59
N ARG A 42 -11.39 -8.86 7.88
CA ARG A 42 -10.80 -10.17 7.63
C ARG A 42 -9.49 -10.08 6.84
N LEU A 43 -9.45 -9.25 5.79
CA LEU A 43 -8.24 -9.04 4.98
C LEU A 43 -7.12 -8.38 5.79
N GLU A 44 -7.44 -7.48 6.73
CA GLU A 44 -6.46 -6.86 7.62
C GLU A 44 -5.88 -7.85 8.64
N GLU A 45 -6.70 -8.79 9.13
CA GLU A 45 -6.22 -9.88 9.98
C GLU A 45 -5.28 -10.82 9.22
N GLU A 46 -5.64 -11.20 7.98
CA GLU A 46 -4.77 -11.98 7.10
C GLU A 46 -3.45 -11.25 6.80
N GLU A 47 -3.49 -9.95 6.50
CA GLU A 47 -2.29 -9.15 6.26
C GLU A 47 -1.39 -9.08 7.50
N ARG A 48 -1.98 -9.02 8.70
CA ARG A 48 -1.25 -9.04 9.97
C ARG A 48 -0.54 -10.37 10.17
N GLY A 49 -1.22 -11.49 9.96
CA GLY A 49 -0.60 -12.82 10.02
C GLY A 49 0.59 -12.92 9.06
N LEU A 50 0.43 -12.48 7.82
CA LEU A 50 1.53 -12.47 6.83
C LEU A 50 2.69 -11.55 7.23
N LYS A 51 2.42 -10.42 7.91
CA LYS A 51 3.46 -9.53 8.43
C LYS A 51 4.25 -10.20 9.57
N GLU A 52 3.57 -10.94 10.44
CA GLU A 52 4.18 -11.70 11.53
C GLU A 52 5.05 -12.84 10.99
N ASP A 53 4.52 -13.65 10.08
CA ASP A 53 5.27 -14.74 9.43
C ASP A 53 6.55 -14.21 8.77
N LYS A 54 6.44 -13.10 8.03
CA LYS A 54 7.61 -12.46 7.41
C LYS A 54 8.62 -12.00 8.45
N ARG A 55 8.19 -11.46 9.58
CA ARG A 55 9.08 -11.03 10.68
C ARG A 55 9.81 -12.24 11.24
N ASP A 56 9.11 -13.34 11.46
CA ASP A 56 9.67 -14.55 12.07
C ASP A 56 10.72 -15.19 11.16
N VAL A 57 10.50 -15.21 9.84
CA VAL A 57 11.53 -15.62 8.85
C VAL A 57 12.80 -14.76 8.94
N TYR A 58 12.66 -13.43 9.10
CA TYR A 58 13.85 -12.59 9.30
C TYR A 58 14.55 -12.86 10.63
N LEU A 59 13.80 -13.15 11.70
CA LEU A 59 14.37 -13.50 13.00
C LEU A 59 15.11 -14.83 12.96
N GLU A 60 14.56 -15.83 12.27
CA GLU A 60 15.21 -17.11 12.01
C GLU A 60 16.49 -16.91 11.18
N ALA A 61 16.45 -16.13 10.10
CA ALA A 61 17.65 -15.84 9.32
C ALA A 61 18.74 -15.15 10.17
N LYS A 62 18.34 -14.28 11.11
CA LYS A 62 19.27 -13.63 12.04
C LYS A 62 19.90 -14.62 13.02
N SER A 63 19.15 -15.59 13.54
CA SER A 63 19.72 -16.62 14.42
C SER A 63 20.71 -17.53 13.68
N GLN A 64 20.53 -17.69 12.36
CA GLN A 64 21.47 -18.38 11.48
C GLN A 64 22.68 -17.52 11.05
N GLY A 65 22.72 -16.24 11.43
CA GLY A 65 23.84 -15.34 11.16
C GLY A 65 23.71 -14.44 9.92
N TYR A 66 22.54 -14.40 9.26
CA TYR A 66 22.30 -13.49 8.14
C TYR A 66 21.91 -12.08 8.59
N ASP A 67 22.34 -11.06 7.83
CA ASP A 67 21.93 -9.67 8.06
C ASP A 67 20.56 -9.38 7.41
N GLN A 68 19.57 -9.11 8.26
CA GLN A 68 18.19 -8.79 7.83
C GLN A 68 18.10 -7.55 6.93
N LYS A 69 18.97 -6.55 7.09
CA LYS A 69 18.97 -5.32 6.28
C LYS A 69 19.39 -5.63 4.85
N ILE A 70 20.50 -6.36 4.71
CA ILE A 70 21.00 -6.78 3.39
C ILE A 70 19.98 -7.69 2.69
N MET A 71 19.33 -8.61 3.43
CA MET A 71 18.27 -9.44 2.85
C MET A 71 17.11 -8.62 2.28
N ARG A 72 16.68 -7.54 2.98
CA ARG A 72 15.61 -6.65 2.50
C ARG A 72 16.03 -5.91 1.23
N GLU A 73 17.29 -5.47 1.15
CA GLU A 73 17.85 -4.86 -0.05
C GLU A 73 17.86 -5.84 -1.23
N VAL A 74 18.27 -7.08 -1.01
CA VAL A 74 18.25 -8.15 -2.02
C VAL A 74 16.82 -8.43 -2.49
N ILE A 75 15.82 -8.48 -1.60
CA ILE A 75 14.41 -8.65 -1.98
C ILE A 75 13.92 -7.48 -2.83
N LYS A 76 14.28 -6.24 -2.48
CA LYS A 76 13.95 -5.05 -3.28
C LYS A 76 14.58 -5.14 -4.67
N LEU A 77 15.84 -5.55 -4.75
CA LEU A 77 16.55 -5.79 -6.01
C LEU A 77 15.91 -6.87 -6.87
N ARG A 78 15.43 -7.96 -6.26
CA ARG A 78 14.75 -9.06 -6.97
C ARG A 78 13.39 -8.68 -7.55
N ARG A 79 12.75 -7.63 -7.01
CA ARG A 79 11.47 -7.10 -7.51
C ARG A 79 11.64 -6.11 -8.66
N MET A 80 12.85 -5.57 -8.84
CA MET A 80 13.17 -4.62 -9.91
C MET A 80 13.34 -5.35 -11.25
N ASN A 81 13.01 -4.68 -12.35
CA ASN A 81 13.29 -5.20 -13.70
C ASN A 81 14.82 -5.37 -13.86
N PRO A 82 15.30 -6.48 -14.46
CA PRO A 82 16.72 -6.68 -14.72
C PRO A 82 17.42 -5.52 -15.45
N SER A 83 16.74 -4.86 -16.40
CA SER A 83 17.29 -3.72 -17.14
C SER A 83 17.47 -2.49 -16.24
N ASP A 84 16.44 -2.11 -15.50
CA ASP A 84 16.49 -0.97 -14.56
C ASP A 84 17.57 -1.19 -13.49
N ARG A 85 17.74 -2.44 -13.03
CA ARG A 85 18.79 -2.80 -12.08
C ARG A 85 20.18 -2.61 -12.69
N ALA A 86 20.39 -3.07 -13.92
CA ALA A 86 21.67 -2.94 -14.60
C ALA A 86 22.04 -1.47 -14.86
N GLU A 87 21.08 -0.65 -15.28
CA GLU A 87 21.28 0.80 -15.46
C GLU A 87 21.63 1.47 -14.14
N ARG A 88 20.87 1.20 -13.07
CA ARG A 88 21.12 1.75 -11.74
C ARG A 88 22.49 1.34 -11.20
N ASP A 89 22.87 0.08 -11.36
CA ASP A 89 24.16 -0.43 -10.88
C ASP A 89 25.32 0.20 -11.67
N ALA A 90 25.18 0.42 -12.98
CA ALA A 90 26.16 1.16 -13.78
C ALA A 90 26.34 2.62 -13.32
N ILE A 91 25.24 3.30 -12.96
CA ILE A 91 25.28 4.66 -12.41
C ILE A 91 25.95 4.67 -11.02
N LEU A 92 25.62 3.68 -10.17
CA LEU A 92 26.23 3.54 -8.85
C LEU A 92 27.75 3.36 -8.95
N ASP A 93 28.21 2.52 -9.87
CA ASP A 93 29.62 2.26 -10.08
C ASP A 93 30.36 3.49 -10.61
N LEU A 94 29.73 4.28 -11.49
CA LEU A 94 30.26 5.58 -11.92
C LEU A 94 30.44 6.54 -10.74
N TYR A 95 29.43 6.65 -9.87
CA TYR A 95 29.49 7.56 -8.71
C TYR A 95 30.50 7.11 -7.66
N ARG A 96 30.59 5.80 -7.43
CA ARG A 96 31.61 5.15 -6.59
C ARG A 96 33.03 5.47 -7.07
N ALA A 97 33.29 5.28 -8.37
CA ALA A 97 34.57 5.61 -8.98
C ALA A 97 34.91 7.10 -8.84
N ALA A 98 33.92 7.99 -9.04
CA ALA A 98 34.13 9.44 -8.94
C ALA A 98 34.56 9.91 -7.54
N ILE A 99 34.21 9.17 -6.48
CA ILE A 99 34.59 9.50 -5.10
C ILE A 99 35.64 8.55 -4.51
N GLY A 100 36.22 7.67 -5.31
CA GLY A 100 37.27 6.73 -4.87
C GLY A 100 36.78 5.59 -3.98
N LEU A 101 35.49 5.24 -4.03
CA LEU A 101 34.91 4.06 -3.40
C LEU A 101 34.91 2.90 -4.41
N SER A 102 36.06 2.27 -4.64
CA SER A 102 36.18 1.07 -5.49
C SER A 102 36.01 -0.23 -4.70
#